data_AF-A0A2U8QR11-F1
#
_entry.id   AF-A0A2U8QR11-F1
#
_cell.length_a   1.000
_cell.length_b   1.000
_cell.length_c   1.000
_cell.angle_alpha   90.00
_cell.angle_beta   90.00
_cell.angle_gamma   90.00
#
_symmetry.space_group_name_H-M   'P 1'
#
loop_
_entity.id
_entity.type
_entity.pdbx_description
1 polymer ?
#
loop_
_entity_poly.entity_id
_entity_poly.type
_entity_poly.pdbx_seq_one_letter_code
_entity_poly.pdbx_strand_id
1 'polypeptide(L)'
;MKVFYSILFFSLASLTGQAQFGKMLKDKAKKAVEKKINSADTTTSSSGSDSSSNAGMAERSTAEYSDEEFKKELEKKYPNDQAKQDLYYQKYLEKKAKESKSNAIVNTADSDEGFLYLSYTFGMSSGVNSYAVDQVKLRRQMTDRGDNVDILPKQDTEYAWLRFLTTPELEMMSPDGYIGYELVSGSYVTKIGADRSQTMELGTGMPVLTRGMLIAEDVFVIYAGSHQGGHAFNVPSYMDQDDITIMNIVGKGDQQFHLEWLEKAKPIVKEFEATLKANYDKAAKASMASIKMPKAGTMNGNSELKNFAIAKVKETIARDGAQLLKLNIESSDWSIVKNKYTGHILYRWIKGSFTEKNKNKDCMLQGFLIKQEYNGSGYGSSQFGGIIHGQMPYGQLMDCANAM
;
A
#
# COMPACT_ATOMS: atom_id res chain seq x y z
N MET A 1 -22.37 -9.39 46.85
CA MET A 1 -21.19 -8.82 47.53
C MET A 1 -19.94 -9.21 46.74
N LYS A 2 -19.46 -8.32 45.85
CA LYS A 2 -18.06 -8.15 45.38
C LYS A 2 -18.03 -7.05 44.29
N VAL A 3 -17.93 -5.83 44.81
CA VAL A 3 -17.38 -4.55 44.29
C VAL A 3 -15.91 -4.78 43.85
N PHE A 4 -15.21 -4.09 42.93
CA PHE A 4 -15.41 -3.15 41.80
C PHE A 4 -13.99 -2.84 41.25
N TYR A 5 -13.87 -2.40 39.97
CA TYR A 5 -12.79 -1.58 39.33
C TYR A 5 -11.35 -2.14 39.27
N SER A 6 -10.46 -1.85 38.30
CA SER A 6 -10.32 -0.78 37.31
C SER A 6 -9.31 -1.20 36.21
N ILE A 7 -9.61 -0.95 34.94
CA ILE A 7 -8.93 -0.03 34.00
C ILE A 7 -7.45 -0.35 33.70
N LEU A 8 -7.13 -0.66 32.43
CA LEU A 8 -5.96 -0.05 31.77
C LEU A 8 -6.22 0.21 30.28
N PHE A 9 -5.84 1.42 29.89
CA PHE A 9 -5.94 2.06 28.59
C PHE A 9 -5.16 1.32 27.50
N PHE A 10 -5.76 1.13 26.32
CA PHE A 10 -4.99 1.13 25.07
C PHE A 10 -5.23 2.46 24.37
N SER A 11 -4.35 3.41 24.69
CA SER A 11 -4.26 4.69 24.01
C SER A 11 -3.82 4.48 22.56
N LEU A 12 -4.58 5.06 21.64
CA LEU A 12 -4.09 5.51 20.34
C LEU A 12 -2.80 6.33 20.54
N ALA A 13 -1.67 5.81 20.09
CA ALA A 13 -0.51 6.61 19.72
C ALA A 13 0.39 5.81 18.77
N SER A 14 1.00 6.52 17.81
CA SER A 14 2.09 6.11 16.90
C SER A 14 1.74 5.43 15.56
N LEU A 15 1.05 6.17 14.68
CA LEU A 15 1.13 5.99 13.21
C LEU A 15 1.86 7.17 12.54
N THR A 16 2.94 7.66 13.15
CA THR A 16 3.77 8.76 12.60
C THR A 16 5.21 8.36 12.27
N GLY A 17 5.61 7.10 12.49
CA GLY A 17 7.01 6.67 12.36
C GLY A 17 7.52 6.46 10.91
N GLN A 18 6.66 6.12 9.95
CA GLN A 18 7.12 5.69 8.62
C GLN A 18 7.60 6.85 7.72
N ALA A 19 7.15 8.08 7.95
CA ALA A 19 7.57 9.24 7.15
C ALA A 19 8.95 9.81 7.56
N GLN A 20 9.46 9.46 8.75
CA GLN A 20 10.71 10.04 9.28
C GLN A 20 11.97 9.18 9.00
N PHE A 21 11.82 7.88 8.70
CA PHE A 21 12.93 6.97 8.40
C PHE A 21 13.63 7.33 7.08
N GLY A 22 12.86 7.64 6.03
CA GLY A 22 13.40 8.09 4.74
C GLY A 22 14.06 9.48 4.78
N LYS A 23 13.72 10.32 5.79
CA LYS A 23 14.33 11.64 5.97
C LYS A 23 15.71 11.54 6.65
N MET A 24 15.87 10.58 7.57
CA MET A 24 17.14 10.39 8.30
C MET A 24 18.21 9.66 7.46
N LEU A 25 17.82 8.75 6.54
CA LEU A 25 18.73 8.15 5.55
C LEU A 25 19.34 9.20 4.60
N LYS A 26 18.59 10.26 4.26
CA LYS A 26 19.10 11.41 3.50
C LYS A 26 20.05 12.29 4.31
N ASP A 27 19.77 12.53 5.60
CA ASP A 27 20.58 13.45 6.42
C ASP A 27 21.90 12.84 6.93
N LYS A 28 22.00 11.51 7.10
CA LYS A 28 23.27 10.84 7.46
C LYS A 28 24.20 10.62 6.26
N ALA A 29 23.65 10.37 5.07
CA ALA A 29 24.44 10.36 3.83
C ALA A 29 25.08 11.74 3.56
N LYS A 30 24.38 12.83 3.91
CA LYS A 30 24.89 14.21 3.77
C LYS A 30 26.00 14.55 4.78
N LYS A 31 25.86 14.17 6.05
CA LYS A 31 26.89 14.40 7.09
C LYS A 31 28.16 13.56 6.95
N ALA A 32 28.08 12.36 6.35
CA ALA A 32 29.25 11.53 6.09
C ALA A 32 30.10 12.05 4.91
N VAL A 33 29.48 12.76 3.97
CA VAL A 33 30.16 13.44 2.84
C VAL A 33 30.83 14.73 3.31
N GLU A 34 30.19 15.54 4.15
CA GLU A 34 30.76 16.81 4.64
C GLU A 34 31.97 16.61 5.58
N LYS A 35 32.04 15.50 6.34
CA LYS A 35 33.18 15.22 7.24
C LYS A 35 34.46 14.78 6.49
N LYS A 36 34.34 14.26 5.27
CA LYS A 36 35.48 13.90 4.41
C LYS A 36 36.04 15.07 3.60
N ILE A 37 35.35 16.19 3.53
CA ILE A 37 35.80 17.37 2.77
C ILE A 37 36.69 18.30 3.63
N ASN A 38 36.55 18.29 4.96
CA ASN A 38 37.25 19.23 5.84
C ASN A 38 38.54 18.70 6.51
N SER A 39 39.09 17.57 6.06
CA SER A 39 40.30 16.96 6.66
C SER A 39 41.52 16.88 5.74
N ALA A 40 41.50 17.56 4.59
CA ALA A 40 42.66 17.68 3.72
C ALA A 40 42.99 19.16 3.47
N ASP A 41 43.66 19.79 4.43
CA ASP A 41 44.37 21.04 4.18
C ASP A 41 45.52 21.21 5.18
N THR A 42 46.75 20.88 4.78
CA THR A 42 47.96 21.61 5.23
C THR A 42 49.14 21.40 4.26
N THR A 43 49.65 22.51 3.73
CA THR A 43 51.06 22.82 3.30
C THR A 43 51.46 22.74 1.80
N THR A 44 51.40 23.90 1.11
CA THR A 44 52.47 24.69 0.41
C THR A 44 53.52 23.91 -0.44
N SER A 45 53.92 24.23 -1.69
CA SER A 45 53.80 25.38 -2.62
C SER A 45 54.34 25.08 -4.04
N SER A 46 53.85 25.87 -5.01
CA SER A 46 54.46 26.43 -6.24
C SER A 46 54.55 25.68 -7.58
N SER A 47 53.92 26.35 -8.56
CA SER A 47 54.25 26.61 -9.98
C SER A 47 53.96 25.55 -11.06
N GLY A 48 53.24 26.01 -12.10
CA GLY A 48 53.35 25.49 -13.46
C GLY A 48 52.05 24.99 -14.08
N SER A 49 51.73 25.50 -15.25
CA SER A 49 50.52 25.36 -16.08
C SER A 49 50.25 23.98 -16.71
N ASP A 50 48.98 23.84 -17.11
CA ASP A 50 48.41 23.06 -18.23
C ASP A 50 47.82 21.66 -18.00
N SER A 51 46.49 21.63 -18.25
CA SER A 51 45.65 20.63 -18.93
C SER A 51 45.80 19.13 -18.63
N SER A 52 44.64 18.54 -18.35
CA SER A 52 44.13 17.21 -18.78
C SER A 52 43.67 16.28 -17.64
N SER A 53 42.46 15.77 -17.86
CA SER A 53 41.90 14.50 -17.36
C SER A 53 42.05 14.19 -15.87
N ASN A 54 41.00 14.51 -15.10
CA ASN A 54 40.80 13.88 -13.79
C ASN A 54 40.32 12.44 -13.95
N ALA A 55 41.17 11.50 -13.52
CA ALA A 55 40.79 10.18 -13.05
C ALA A 55 39.95 10.29 -11.76
N GLY A 56 39.12 9.28 -11.49
CA GLY A 56 38.33 9.22 -10.26
C GLY A 56 37.52 7.92 -10.12
N MET A 57 38.21 6.78 -10.25
CA MET A 57 37.69 5.47 -9.88
C MET A 57 37.47 5.48 -8.36
N ALA A 58 36.21 5.55 -7.93
CA ALA A 58 35.82 5.42 -6.53
C ALA A 58 35.18 4.05 -6.32
N GLU A 59 35.95 3.14 -5.71
CA GLU A 59 35.46 1.89 -5.14
C GLU A 59 34.25 2.16 -4.24
N ARG A 60 33.12 1.56 -4.59
CA ARG A 60 31.91 1.59 -3.77
C ARG A 60 31.84 0.28 -2.99
N SER A 61 32.37 0.28 -1.78
CA SER A 61 32.23 -0.83 -0.82
C SER A 61 30.75 -1.09 -0.53
N THR A 62 30.26 -2.29 -0.87
CA THR A 62 29.05 -2.90 -0.32
C THR A 62 29.24 -3.07 1.19
N ALA A 63 28.72 -2.15 2.00
CA ALA A 63 28.74 -2.30 3.45
C ALA A 63 27.59 -3.21 3.88
N GLU A 64 27.88 -4.52 3.98
CA GLU A 64 27.06 -5.46 4.76
C GLU A 64 27.05 -5.00 6.22
N TYR A 65 25.86 -4.97 6.85
CA TYR A 65 25.76 -4.73 8.28
C TYR A 65 26.40 -5.88 9.04
N SER A 66 27.24 -5.55 10.02
CA SER A 66 27.72 -6.57 10.97
C SER A 66 26.58 -7.04 11.88
N ASP A 67 26.67 -8.29 12.37
CA ASP A 67 25.65 -8.90 13.24
C ASP A 67 25.36 -8.05 14.49
N GLU A 68 26.38 -7.35 14.99
CA GLU A 68 26.32 -6.41 16.12
C GLU A 68 25.58 -5.11 15.78
N GLU A 69 25.74 -4.58 14.57
CA GLU A 69 25.03 -3.38 14.11
C GLU A 69 23.56 -3.68 13.85
N PHE A 70 23.25 -4.87 13.32
CA PHE A 70 21.88 -5.31 13.08
C PHE A 70 21.11 -5.50 14.39
N LYS A 71 21.73 -6.10 15.41
CA LYS A 71 21.13 -6.21 16.76
C LYS A 71 20.86 -4.85 17.39
N LYS A 72 21.82 -3.92 17.33
CA LYS A 72 21.65 -2.55 17.88
C LYS A 72 20.54 -1.77 17.19
N GLU A 73 20.35 -1.97 15.88
CA GLU A 73 19.22 -1.39 15.16
C GLU A 73 17.89 -2.04 15.54
N LEU A 74 17.84 -3.37 15.78
CA LEU A 74 16.64 -4.05 16.28
C LEU A 74 16.25 -3.57 17.69
N GLU A 75 17.21 -3.45 18.60
CA GLU A 75 17.01 -2.94 19.98
C GLU A 75 16.47 -1.51 19.98
N LYS A 76 16.97 -0.68 19.07
CA LYS A 76 16.51 0.71 18.92
C LYS A 76 15.11 0.80 18.29
N LYS A 77 14.76 -0.14 17.41
CA LYS A 77 13.51 -0.14 16.63
C LYS A 77 12.34 -0.78 17.37
N TYR A 78 12.61 -1.79 18.18
CA TYR A 78 11.61 -2.50 18.97
C TYR A 78 11.96 -2.43 20.46
N PRO A 79 12.11 -1.23 21.05
CA PRO A 79 12.47 -1.12 22.46
C PRO A 79 11.37 -1.77 23.29
N ASN A 80 11.75 -2.79 24.06
CA ASN A 80 10.88 -3.60 24.92
C ASN A 80 9.99 -4.66 24.21
N ASP A 81 10.24 -5.01 22.95
CA ASP A 81 9.57 -6.13 22.26
C ASP A 81 10.59 -7.19 21.81
N GLN A 82 11.06 -7.96 22.78
CA GLN A 82 12.10 -8.99 22.59
C GLN A 82 11.68 -10.07 21.58
N ALA A 83 10.39 -10.43 21.56
CA ALA A 83 9.87 -11.45 20.66
C ALA A 83 9.99 -11.03 19.18
N LYS A 84 9.75 -9.75 18.87
CA LYS A 84 10.00 -9.23 17.52
C LYS A 84 11.49 -9.15 17.19
N GLN A 85 12.32 -8.68 18.12
CA GLN A 85 13.77 -8.62 17.91
C GLN A 85 14.34 -10.01 17.58
N ASP A 86 13.96 -11.03 18.36
CA ASP A 86 14.43 -12.40 18.18
C ASP A 86 13.95 -13.01 16.85
N LEU A 87 12.68 -12.78 16.50
CA LEU A 87 12.11 -13.26 15.22
C LEU A 87 12.87 -12.67 14.02
N TYR A 88 13.13 -11.37 14.02
CA TYR A 88 13.83 -10.71 12.92
C TYR A 88 15.31 -11.06 12.88
N TYR A 89 15.94 -11.30 14.04
CA TYR A 89 17.32 -11.75 14.09
C TYR A 89 17.48 -13.20 13.60
N GLN A 90 16.56 -14.10 13.93
CA GLN A 90 16.56 -15.48 13.41
C GLN A 90 16.40 -15.50 11.89
N LYS A 91 15.45 -14.72 11.35
CA LYS A 91 15.30 -14.58 9.89
C LYS A 91 16.57 -14.03 9.20
N TYR A 92 17.26 -13.10 9.85
CA TYR A 92 18.55 -12.59 9.36
C TYR A 92 19.63 -13.68 9.29
N LEU A 93 19.74 -14.53 10.32
CA LEU A 93 20.69 -15.65 10.34
C LEU A 93 20.36 -16.73 9.30
N GLU A 94 19.08 -17.11 9.17
CA GLU A 94 18.64 -18.08 8.16
C GLU A 94 18.94 -17.58 6.73
N LYS A 95 18.81 -16.28 6.49
CA LYS A 95 19.12 -15.66 5.21
C LYS A 95 20.63 -15.59 4.96
N LYS A 96 21.44 -15.19 5.94
CA LYS A 96 22.91 -15.22 5.85
C LYS A 96 23.43 -16.63 5.56
N ALA A 97 22.79 -17.65 6.15
CA ALA A 97 23.09 -19.05 5.86
C ALA A 97 22.71 -19.45 4.42
N LYS A 98 21.59 -18.97 3.87
CA LYS A 98 21.21 -19.18 2.47
C LYS A 98 22.13 -18.45 1.49
N GLU A 99 22.50 -17.21 1.77
CA GLU A 99 23.42 -16.38 0.96
C GLU A 99 24.84 -16.94 0.98
N SER A 100 25.32 -17.48 2.10
CA SER A 100 26.62 -18.16 2.16
C SER A 100 26.68 -19.43 1.30
N LYS A 101 25.53 -20.10 1.11
CA LYS A 101 25.41 -21.27 0.22
C LYS A 101 25.32 -20.88 -1.25
N SER A 102 24.73 -19.72 -1.59
CA SER A 102 24.70 -19.21 -2.97
C SER A 102 26.03 -18.58 -3.40
N ASN A 103 26.72 -17.87 -2.49
CA ASN A 103 27.98 -17.17 -2.79
C ASN A 103 29.19 -18.11 -2.92
N ALA A 104 29.08 -19.36 -2.47
CA ALA A 104 30.12 -20.37 -2.68
C ALA A 104 30.23 -20.84 -4.15
N ILE A 105 29.28 -20.49 -5.02
CA ILE A 105 29.22 -20.91 -6.44
C ILE A 105 29.63 -19.79 -7.41
N VAL A 106 29.77 -18.53 -6.94
CA VAL A 106 30.04 -17.38 -7.83
C VAL A 106 31.47 -16.89 -7.62
N ASN A 107 32.44 -17.58 -8.23
CA ASN A 107 33.77 -17.03 -8.52
C ASN A 107 34.41 -17.78 -9.70
N THR A 108 33.82 -17.63 -10.89
CA THR A 108 34.54 -17.75 -12.16
C THR A 108 33.94 -16.76 -13.14
N ALA A 109 34.81 -15.89 -13.66
CA ALA A 109 34.48 -14.84 -14.62
C ALA A 109 34.48 -15.37 -16.07
N ASP A 110 33.74 -14.66 -16.91
CA ASP A 110 33.81 -14.56 -18.37
C ASP A 110 33.24 -15.69 -19.24
N SER A 111 31.93 -15.60 -19.51
CA SER A 111 31.28 -15.84 -20.80
C SER A 111 29.79 -15.39 -20.67
N ASP A 112 28.96 -15.52 -21.71
CA ASP A 112 27.50 -15.28 -21.69
C ASP A 112 26.71 -16.07 -20.59
N GLU A 113 27.38 -16.79 -19.68
CA GLU A 113 26.91 -17.71 -18.63
C GLU A 113 26.00 -17.13 -17.52
N GLY A 114 25.70 -15.83 -17.55
CA GLY A 114 24.95 -15.16 -16.48
C GLY A 114 23.55 -14.64 -16.87
N PHE A 115 23.17 -14.69 -18.14
CA PHE A 115 21.88 -14.16 -18.60
C PHE A 115 20.76 -15.20 -18.52
N LEU A 116 19.59 -14.74 -18.10
CA LEU A 116 18.33 -15.46 -18.16
C LEU A 116 17.53 -15.02 -19.38
N TYR A 117 16.71 -15.91 -19.91
CA TYR A 117 15.86 -15.66 -21.06
C TYR A 117 14.44 -15.33 -20.64
N LEU A 118 13.78 -14.48 -21.42
CA LEU A 118 12.36 -14.21 -21.32
C LEU A 118 11.59 -15.14 -22.26
N SER A 119 10.44 -15.66 -21.80
CA SER A 119 9.54 -16.47 -22.63
C SER A 119 9.01 -15.69 -23.85
N TYR A 120 8.86 -14.38 -23.69
CA TYR A 120 8.48 -13.46 -24.76
C TYR A 120 9.33 -12.19 -24.70
N THR A 121 9.69 -11.65 -25.86
CA THR A 121 10.37 -10.35 -25.92
C THR A 121 9.47 -9.24 -25.38
N PHE A 122 10.00 -8.44 -24.46
CA PHE A 122 9.39 -7.19 -24.07
C PHE A 122 10.06 -6.00 -24.77
N GLY A 123 9.29 -4.96 -25.02
CA GLY A 123 9.82 -3.66 -25.42
C GLY A 123 10.18 -2.83 -24.19
N MET A 124 11.37 -2.25 -24.20
CA MET A 124 11.81 -1.23 -23.25
C MET A 124 11.99 0.09 -23.99
N SER A 125 11.48 1.21 -23.46
CA SER A 125 11.81 2.54 -23.94
C SER A 125 12.80 3.21 -22.98
N SER A 126 13.93 3.71 -23.50
CA SER A 126 14.89 4.53 -22.74
C SER A 126 14.69 6.03 -22.99
N GLY A 127 13.50 6.44 -23.44
CA GLY A 127 13.15 7.82 -23.79
C GLY A 127 13.65 8.27 -25.16
N VAL A 128 14.81 7.79 -25.61
CA VAL A 128 15.38 8.12 -26.94
C VAL A 128 15.32 6.92 -27.89
N ASN A 129 15.45 5.70 -27.37
CA ASN A 129 15.45 4.46 -28.15
C ASN A 129 14.45 3.45 -27.58
N SER A 130 13.99 2.54 -28.42
CA SER A 130 13.23 1.36 -28.00
C SER A 130 14.08 0.12 -28.23
N TYR A 131 14.19 -0.74 -27.22
CA TYR A 131 14.95 -1.97 -27.26
C TYR A 131 14.03 -3.17 -27.09
N ALA A 132 14.28 -4.20 -27.88
CA ALA A 132 13.75 -5.54 -27.64
C ALA A 132 14.60 -6.19 -26.54
N VAL A 133 13.96 -6.60 -25.45
CA VAL A 133 14.59 -7.29 -24.32
C VAL A 133 14.10 -8.73 -24.29
N ASP A 134 15.01 -9.65 -24.55
CA ASP A 134 14.82 -11.10 -24.50
C ASP A 134 15.79 -11.78 -23.51
N GLN A 135 16.82 -11.07 -23.07
CA GLN A 135 17.84 -11.53 -22.12
C GLN A 135 18.03 -10.52 -20.99
N VAL A 136 18.06 -11.02 -19.75
CA VAL A 136 18.16 -10.20 -18.54
C VAL A 136 19.06 -10.85 -17.48
N LYS A 137 19.56 -10.06 -16.53
CA LYS A 137 20.09 -10.54 -15.26
C LYS A 137 19.09 -10.23 -14.16
N LEU A 138 18.94 -11.15 -13.21
CA LEU A 138 18.25 -10.87 -11.95
C LEU A 138 19.28 -10.48 -10.90
N ARG A 139 19.03 -9.36 -10.22
CA ARG A 139 19.85 -8.92 -9.09
C ARG A 139 18.96 -8.83 -7.86
N ARG A 140 19.26 -9.66 -6.86
CA ARG A 140 18.58 -9.62 -5.57
C ARG A 140 19.27 -8.64 -4.64
N GLN A 141 18.50 -7.77 -4.01
CA GLN A 141 19.05 -6.77 -3.08
C GLN A 141 18.10 -6.55 -1.92
N MET A 142 18.61 -6.59 -0.71
CA MET A 142 17.86 -6.09 0.45
C MET A 142 17.88 -4.58 0.46
N THR A 143 16.70 -3.99 0.63
CA THR A 143 16.53 -2.56 0.86
C THR A 143 15.84 -2.31 2.20
N ASP A 144 15.74 -1.04 2.58
CA ASP A 144 14.97 -0.60 3.74
C ASP A 144 13.47 -0.95 3.64
N ARG A 145 12.98 -1.20 2.43
CA ARG A 145 11.57 -1.50 2.14
C ARG A 145 11.26 -2.99 2.04
N GLY A 146 12.28 -3.85 1.98
CA GLY A 146 12.13 -5.29 1.78
C GLY A 146 13.13 -5.85 0.77
N ASP A 147 12.92 -7.10 0.37
CA ASP A 147 13.75 -7.77 -0.64
C ASP A 147 13.33 -7.34 -2.04
N ASN A 148 14.31 -6.97 -2.86
CA ASN A 148 14.10 -6.56 -4.24
C ASN A 148 14.61 -7.60 -5.21
N VAL A 149 13.87 -7.77 -6.30
CA VAL A 149 14.35 -8.39 -7.53
C VAL A 149 14.41 -7.30 -8.59
N ASP A 150 15.63 -6.90 -8.95
CA ASP A 150 15.89 -6.03 -10.08
C ASP A 150 16.06 -6.88 -11.34
N ILE A 151 15.41 -6.48 -12.43
CA ILE A 151 15.58 -7.03 -13.77
C ILE A 151 16.44 -6.06 -14.56
N LEU A 152 17.62 -6.52 -14.98
CA LEU A 152 18.61 -5.74 -15.71
C LEU A 152 18.71 -6.26 -17.15
N PRO A 153 18.35 -5.46 -18.16
CA PRO A 153 18.40 -5.89 -19.55
C PRO A 153 19.84 -6.10 -20.00
N LYS A 154 20.07 -7.00 -20.97
CA LYS A 154 21.42 -7.20 -21.55
C LYS A 154 22.03 -5.92 -22.13
N GLN A 155 21.19 -5.01 -22.62
CA GLN A 155 21.61 -3.72 -23.16
C GLN A 155 22.12 -2.75 -22.09
N ASP A 156 21.74 -2.95 -20.82
CA ASP A 156 22.16 -2.12 -19.69
C ASP A 156 22.14 -2.96 -18.41
N THR A 157 23.27 -3.59 -18.10
CA THR A 157 23.41 -4.44 -16.91
C THR A 157 23.75 -3.65 -15.63
N GLU A 158 23.87 -2.33 -15.70
CA GLU A 158 24.19 -1.50 -14.54
C GLU A 158 22.91 -1.02 -13.84
N TYR A 159 21.92 -0.59 -14.63
CA TYR A 159 20.68 -0.03 -14.14
C TYR A 159 19.53 -1.04 -14.16
N ALA A 160 18.73 -1.02 -13.09
CA ALA A 160 17.52 -1.84 -13.02
C ALA A 160 16.45 -1.23 -13.94
N TRP A 161 15.99 -2.01 -14.91
CA TRP A 161 14.88 -1.62 -15.76
C TRP A 161 13.55 -1.82 -15.04
N LEU A 162 13.28 -3.03 -14.57
CA LEU A 162 12.12 -3.33 -13.72
C LEU A 162 12.61 -3.63 -12.30
N ARG A 163 11.92 -3.09 -11.31
CA ARG A 163 12.19 -3.39 -9.90
C ARG A 163 10.94 -3.94 -9.24
N PHE A 164 11.07 -5.13 -8.70
CA PHE A 164 10.05 -5.79 -7.92
C PHE A 164 10.45 -5.79 -6.45
N LEU A 165 9.51 -5.46 -5.56
CA LEU A 165 9.72 -5.40 -4.11
C LEU A 165 8.73 -6.33 -3.42
N THR A 166 9.20 -7.13 -2.46
CA THR A 166 8.33 -7.85 -1.54
C THR A 166 8.31 -7.18 -0.17
N THR A 167 7.15 -7.13 0.47
CA THR A 167 6.99 -6.69 1.86
C THR A 167 6.77 -7.89 2.77
N PRO A 168 6.96 -7.78 4.10
CA PRO A 168 6.68 -8.87 5.03
C PRO A 168 5.25 -9.42 4.91
N GLU A 169 4.27 -8.56 4.57
CA GLU A 169 2.89 -8.95 4.35
C GLU A 169 2.72 -9.79 3.09
N LEU A 170 3.37 -9.39 1.98
CA LEU A 170 3.35 -10.17 0.74
C LEU A 170 4.05 -11.51 0.92
N GLU A 171 5.20 -11.53 1.60
CA GLU A 171 5.94 -12.76 1.91
C GLU A 171 5.10 -13.72 2.78
N MET A 172 4.46 -13.21 3.84
CA MET A 172 3.62 -14.03 4.73
C MET A 172 2.38 -14.60 4.03
N MET A 173 1.85 -13.90 3.02
CA MET A 173 0.70 -14.37 2.23
C MET A 173 1.10 -15.17 1.00
N SER A 174 2.40 -15.32 0.73
CA SER A 174 2.88 -16.10 -0.41
C SER A 174 2.64 -17.59 -0.18
N PRO A 175 2.32 -18.36 -1.23
CA PRO A 175 2.18 -19.81 -1.11
C PRO A 175 3.52 -20.46 -0.70
N ASP A 176 3.46 -21.61 -0.03
CA ASP A 176 4.64 -22.29 0.51
C ASP A 176 5.70 -22.55 -0.57
N GLY A 177 6.92 -22.07 -0.33
CA GLY A 177 8.05 -22.21 -1.26
C GLY A 177 8.14 -21.13 -2.34
N TYR A 178 7.20 -20.18 -2.36
CA TYR A 178 7.14 -19.07 -3.32
C TYR A 178 7.19 -17.72 -2.62
N ILE A 179 7.64 -16.68 -3.32
CA ILE A 179 7.62 -15.30 -2.79
C ILE A 179 7.05 -14.35 -3.84
N GLY A 180 5.95 -13.68 -3.48
CA GLY A 180 5.32 -12.65 -4.28
C GLY A 180 5.98 -11.30 -4.13
N TYR A 181 6.05 -10.54 -5.22
CA TYR A 181 6.64 -9.21 -5.31
C TYR A 181 5.72 -8.27 -6.09
N GLU A 182 5.79 -6.98 -5.83
CA GLU A 182 5.07 -5.93 -6.54
C GLU A 182 6.02 -5.11 -7.41
N LEU A 183 5.61 -4.76 -8.63
CA LEU A 183 6.39 -3.86 -9.48
C LEU A 183 6.35 -2.44 -8.87
N VAL A 184 7.51 -1.92 -8.47
CA VAL A 184 7.66 -0.60 -7.84
C VAL A 184 8.45 0.40 -8.67
N SER A 185 9.08 -0.04 -9.76
CA SER A 185 9.72 0.86 -10.73
C SER A 185 9.82 0.20 -12.10
N GLY A 186 9.70 1.02 -13.14
CA GLY A 186 9.85 0.62 -14.54
C GLY A 186 8.52 0.40 -15.26
N SER A 187 8.62 0.29 -16.59
CA SER A 187 7.53 -0.10 -17.46
C SER A 187 8.05 -0.99 -18.60
N TYR A 188 7.18 -1.80 -19.18
CA TYR A 188 7.50 -2.64 -20.32
C TYR A 188 6.33 -2.65 -21.30
N VAL A 189 6.66 -2.81 -22.58
CA VAL A 189 5.69 -2.95 -23.66
C VAL A 189 5.58 -4.41 -24.05
N THR A 190 4.36 -4.92 -24.15
CA THR A 190 4.07 -6.29 -24.56
C THR A 190 2.93 -6.31 -25.57
N LYS A 191 2.86 -7.38 -26.38
CA LYS A 191 1.72 -7.59 -27.29
C LYS A 191 0.51 -8.12 -26.50
N ILE A 192 -0.70 -7.71 -26.88
CA ILE A 192 -1.95 -8.20 -26.28
C ILE A 192 -2.72 -9.02 -27.31
N GLY A 193 -3.20 -10.20 -26.92
CA GLY A 193 -4.15 -10.99 -27.71
C GLY A 193 -3.56 -11.60 -28.99
N ALA A 194 -4.44 -12.12 -29.85
CA ALA A 194 -4.05 -12.74 -31.11
C ALA A 194 -3.63 -11.72 -32.19
N ASP A 195 -4.07 -10.46 -32.06
CA ASP A 195 -3.72 -9.37 -32.96
C ASP A 195 -2.35 -8.78 -32.60
N ARG A 196 -1.33 -9.13 -33.39
CA ARG A 196 0.05 -8.70 -33.17
C ARG A 196 0.32 -7.22 -33.43
N SER A 197 -0.67 -6.45 -33.87
CA SER A 197 -0.56 -5.00 -34.10
C SER A 197 -0.83 -4.17 -32.85
N GLN A 198 -1.43 -4.74 -31.80
CA GLN A 198 -1.75 -4.04 -30.57
C GLN A 198 -0.69 -4.31 -29.50
N THR A 199 -0.27 -3.23 -28.82
CA THR A 199 0.69 -3.29 -27.72
C THR A 199 0.13 -2.60 -26.48
N MET A 200 0.50 -3.11 -25.30
CA MET A 200 0.23 -2.48 -24.02
C MET A 200 1.53 -2.05 -23.39
N GLU A 201 1.57 -0.84 -22.85
CA GLU A 201 2.58 -0.49 -21.86
C GLU A 201 2.02 -0.79 -20.46
N LEU A 202 2.79 -1.56 -19.69
CA LEU A 202 2.50 -1.91 -18.30
C LEU A 202 3.61 -1.38 -17.41
N GLY A 203 3.27 -0.95 -16.19
CA GLY A 203 4.20 -0.33 -15.26
C GLY A 203 3.61 -0.19 -13.86
N THR A 204 4.09 0.76 -13.08
CA THR A 204 3.71 0.96 -11.67
C THR A 204 2.35 1.69 -11.49
N GLY A 205 1.39 1.48 -12.39
CA GLY A 205 0.19 2.32 -12.51
C GLY A 205 -1.14 1.56 -12.48
N MET A 206 -2.19 2.24 -12.03
CA MET A 206 -3.58 1.79 -12.17
C MET A 206 -4.06 2.02 -13.62
N PRO A 207 -4.92 1.18 -14.21
CA PRO A 207 -5.76 0.16 -13.56
C PRO A 207 -5.21 -1.28 -13.57
N VAL A 208 -4.06 -1.55 -14.19
CA VAL A 208 -3.48 -2.90 -14.30
C VAL A 208 -2.30 -3.03 -13.35
N LEU A 209 -2.37 -3.94 -12.40
CA LEU A 209 -1.26 -4.20 -11.50
C LEU A 209 -0.33 -5.25 -12.11
N THR A 210 0.99 -5.05 -11.98
CA THR A 210 2.01 -6.05 -12.35
C THR A 210 2.70 -6.57 -11.08
N ARG A 211 2.82 -7.88 -10.96
CA ARG A 211 3.54 -8.57 -9.89
C ARG A 211 4.58 -9.53 -10.43
N GLY A 212 5.52 -9.85 -9.54
CA GLY A 212 6.52 -10.87 -9.72
C GLY A 212 6.27 -12.03 -8.77
N MET A 213 6.67 -13.24 -9.15
CA MET A 213 6.71 -14.40 -8.27
C MET A 213 8.06 -15.09 -8.45
N LEU A 214 8.83 -15.20 -7.37
CA LEU A 214 10.04 -16.01 -7.36
C LEU A 214 9.64 -17.46 -7.07
N ILE A 215 9.92 -18.33 -8.05
CA ILE A 215 9.54 -19.75 -8.02
C ILE A 215 10.73 -20.65 -7.67
N ALA A 216 11.89 -20.30 -8.17
CA ALA A 216 13.17 -20.92 -7.84
C ALA A 216 14.26 -19.84 -7.93
N GLU A 217 15.49 -20.15 -7.54
CA GLU A 217 16.60 -19.19 -7.56
C GLU A 217 16.75 -18.48 -8.92
N ASP A 218 16.56 -19.22 -10.02
CA ASP A 218 16.71 -18.75 -11.40
C ASP A 218 15.38 -18.71 -12.18
N VAL A 219 14.21 -18.76 -11.51
CA VAL A 219 12.89 -18.73 -12.18
C VAL A 219 12.02 -17.66 -11.57
N PHE A 220 11.75 -16.62 -12.35
CA PHE A 220 10.93 -15.49 -11.95
C PHE A 220 9.76 -15.30 -12.93
N VAL A 221 8.56 -15.24 -12.39
CA VAL A 221 7.33 -15.08 -13.18
C VAL A 221 6.86 -13.65 -13.08
N ILE A 222 6.60 -13.03 -14.22
CA ILE A 222 5.97 -11.70 -14.30
C ILE A 222 4.53 -11.92 -14.74
N TYR A 223 3.58 -11.41 -13.96
CA TYR A 223 2.16 -11.54 -14.27
C TYR A 223 1.43 -10.24 -13.99
N ALA A 224 0.28 -10.05 -14.65
CA ALA A 224 -0.52 -8.85 -14.55
C ALA A 224 -2.03 -9.18 -14.58
N GLY A 225 -2.84 -8.28 -14.04
CA GLY A 225 -4.29 -8.40 -13.96
C GLY A 225 -4.93 -7.10 -13.50
N SER A 226 -6.26 -7.01 -13.54
CA SER A 226 -6.94 -5.79 -13.10
C SER A 226 -6.79 -5.61 -11.61
N HIS A 227 -6.41 -4.40 -11.22
CA HIS A 227 -6.20 -4.05 -9.84
C HIS A 227 -7.52 -3.98 -9.06
N GLN A 228 -7.56 -4.63 -7.89
CA GLN A 228 -8.65 -4.57 -6.92
C GLN A 228 -8.14 -4.23 -5.51
N GLY A 229 -8.91 -3.43 -4.77
CA GLY A 229 -8.69 -3.19 -3.33
C GLY A 229 -7.47 -2.32 -2.96
N GLY A 230 -6.81 -2.66 -1.84
CA GLY A 230 -5.57 -2.03 -1.35
C GLY A 230 -5.74 -0.86 -0.39
N HIS A 231 -6.10 0.32 -0.89
CA HIS A 231 -6.01 1.56 -0.09
C HIS A 231 -7.04 1.71 1.03
N ALA A 232 -8.20 1.05 0.92
CA ALA A 232 -9.30 1.28 1.85
C ALA A 232 -9.06 0.70 3.26
N PHE A 233 -8.29 -0.39 3.37
CA PHE A 233 -8.17 -1.16 4.62
C PHE A 233 -6.73 -1.42 5.09
N ASN A 234 -5.75 -0.72 4.50
CA ASN A 234 -4.32 -0.87 4.86
C ASN A 234 -3.81 -2.33 4.75
N VAL A 235 -4.25 -3.02 3.70
CA VAL A 235 -3.78 -4.37 3.32
C VAL A 235 -3.37 -4.33 1.85
N PRO A 236 -2.50 -5.24 1.37
CA PRO A 236 -2.14 -5.28 -0.04
C PRO A 236 -3.35 -5.40 -0.97
N SER A 237 -3.25 -4.78 -2.14
CA SER A 237 -4.20 -4.99 -3.24
C SER A 237 -4.07 -6.38 -3.84
N TYR A 238 -5.10 -6.82 -4.56
CA TYR A 238 -5.16 -8.11 -5.23
C TYR A 238 -5.61 -7.93 -6.69
N MET A 239 -5.46 -8.97 -7.51
CA MET A 239 -5.95 -9.01 -8.89
C MET A 239 -7.27 -9.76 -9.02
N ASP A 240 -8.11 -9.40 -9.99
CA ASP A 240 -9.25 -10.22 -10.38
C ASP A 240 -8.77 -11.58 -10.93
N GLN A 241 -9.21 -12.69 -10.33
CA GLN A 241 -8.68 -14.01 -10.67
C GLN A 241 -9.02 -14.48 -12.08
N ASP A 242 -10.05 -13.89 -12.70
CA ASP A 242 -10.48 -14.24 -14.04
C ASP A 242 -9.67 -13.53 -15.14
N ASP A 243 -8.90 -12.50 -14.79
CA ASP A 243 -8.11 -11.72 -15.76
C ASP A 243 -6.59 -11.81 -15.60
N ILE A 244 -6.12 -12.56 -14.60
CA ILE A 244 -4.69 -12.80 -14.39
C ILE A 244 -4.07 -13.45 -15.63
N THR A 245 -3.05 -12.79 -16.16
CA THR A 245 -2.26 -13.24 -17.31
C THR A 245 -0.79 -13.34 -16.93
N ILE A 246 -0.17 -14.48 -17.25
CA ILE A 246 1.29 -14.61 -17.15
C ILE A 246 1.90 -13.86 -18.33
N MET A 247 2.65 -12.81 -18.02
CA MET A 247 3.26 -11.92 -19.02
C MET A 247 4.62 -12.45 -19.47
N ASN A 248 5.37 -13.07 -18.55
CA ASN A 248 6.67 -13.64 -18.87
C ASN A 248 7.13 -14.69 -17.85
N ILE A 249 7.96 -15.61 -18.33
CA ILE A 249 8.82 -16.47 -17.52
C ILE A 249 10.27 -16.07 -17.78
N VAL A 250 10.97 -15.64 -16.73
CA VAL A 250 12.41 -15.37 -16.77
C VAL A 250 13.16 -16.57 -16.21
N GLY A 251 14.09 -17.16 -16.97
CA GLY A 251 14.94 -18.27 -16.50
C GLY A 251 15.93 -18.81 -17.53
N LYS A 252 16.76 -19.80 -17.13
CA LYS A 252 17.80 -20.42 -17.99
C LYS A 252 17.31 -21.57 -18.90
N GLY A 253 16.01 -21.85 -18.90
CA GLY A 253 15.47 -22.99 -19.63
C GLY A 253 15.42 -22.79 -21.14
N ASP A 254 15.21 -23.88 -21.87
CA ASP A 254 14.92 -23.82 -23.30
C ASP A 254 13.49 -23.31 -23.57
N GLN A 255 13.14 -23.12 -24.84
CA GLN A 255 11.81 -22.63 -25.22
C GLN A 255 10.68 -23.52 -24.66
N GLN A 256 10.89 -24.84 -24.57
CA GLN A 256 9.91 -25.77 -24.05
C GLN A 256 9.68 -25.56 -22.55
N PHE A 257 10.76 -25.37 -21.78
CA PHE A 257 10.69 -24.99 -20.37
C PHE A 257 9.85 -23.72 -20.16
N HIS A 258 10.09 -22.68 -20.97
CA HIS A 258 9.33 -21.44 -20.86
C HIS A 258 7.84 -21.64 -21.16
N LEU A 259 7.50 -22.39 -22.21
CA LEU A 259 6.11 -22.71 -22.56
C LEU A 259 5.40 -23.52 -21.47
N GLU A 260 6.09 -24.48 -20.85
CA GLU A 260 5.53 -25.25 -19.74
C GLU A 260 5.26 -24.37 -18.51
N TRP A 261 6.19 -23.48 -18.18
CA TRP A 261 6.04 -22.59 -17.02
C TRP A 261 4.97 -21.52 -17.21
N LEU A 262 4.70 -21.09 -18.43
CA LEU A 262 3.56 -20.20 -18.72
C LEU A 262 2.22 -20.82 -18.29
N GLU A 263 2.08 -22.14 -18.35
CA GLU A 263 0.89 -22.85 -17.87
C GLU A 263 1.01 -23.25 -16.39
N LYS A 264 2.15 -23.78 -15.96
CA LYS A 264 2.36 -24.23 -14.57
C LYS A 264 2.28 -23.08 -13.55
N ALA A 265 2.68 -21.87 -13.93
CA ALA A 265 2.67 -20.72 -13.02
C ALA A 265 1.25 -20.17 -12.74
N LYS A 266 0.30 -20.34 -13.68
CA LYS A 266 -1.07 -19.81 -13.55
C LYS A 266 -1.77 -20.22 -12.26
N PRO A 267 -1.87 -21.51 -11.88
CA PRO A 267 -2.52 -21.88 -10.63
C PRO A 267 -1.82 -21.32 -9.38
N ILE A 268 -0.48 -21.21 -9.39
CA ILE A 268 0.31 -20.69 -8.26
C ILE A 268 0.03 -19.20 -8.04
N VAL A 269 0.05 -18.40 -9.10
CA VAL A 269 -0.26 -16.97 -8.97
C VAL A 269 -1.73 -16.74 -8.59
N LYS A 270 -2.66 -17.59 -9.06
CA LYS A 270 -4.07 -17.52 -8.66
C LYS A 270 -4.26 -17.84 -7.17
N GLU A 271 -3.54 -18.83 -6.64
CA GLU A 271 -3.55 -19.14 -5.21
C GLU A 271 -3.05 -17.97 -4.35
N PHE A 272 -1.97 -17.32 -4.79
CA PHE A 272 -1.45 -16.15 -4.11
C PHE A 272 -2.45 -14.99 -4.11
N GLU A 273 -3.00 -14.62 -5.27
CA GLU A 273 -4.01 -13.55 -5.37
C GLU A 273 -5.29 -13.89 -4.61
N ALA A 274 -5.67 -15.17 -4.53
CA ALA A 274 -6.78 -15.63 -3.69
C ALA A 274 -6.52 -15.37 -2.19
N THR A 275 -5.29 -15.57 -1.73
CA THR A 275 -4.88 -15.29 -0.35
C THR A 275 -4.94 -13.79 -0.06
N LEU A 276 -4.45 -12.96 -0.98
CA LEU A 276 -4.54 -11.49 -0.87
C LEU A 276 -6.01 -11.03 -0.81
N LYS A 277 -6.87 -11.58 -1.69
CA LYS A 277 -8.30 -11.31 -1.69
C LYS A 277 -8.98 -11.70 -0.37
N ALA A 278 -8.69 -12.90 0.14
CA ALA A 278 -9.29 -13.37 1.39
C ALA A 278 -8.89 -12.47 2.58
N ASN A 279 -7.65 -11.99 2.60
CA ASN A 279 -7.19 -11.03 3.60
C ASN A 279 -7.91 -9.67 3.46
N TYR A 280 -8.09 -9.18 2.23
CA TYR A 280 -8.86 -7.98 1.95
C TYR A 280 -10.32 -8.11 2.41
N ASP A 281 -11.00 -9.20 2.05
CA ASP A 281 -12.39 -9.45 2.44
C ASP A 281 -12.54 -9.53 3.96
N LYS A 282 -11.57 -10.15 4.65
CA LYS A 282 -11.53 -10.20 6.12
C LYS A 282 -11.38 -8.81 6.73
N ALA A 283 -10.48 -7.98 6.19
CA ALA A 283 -10.28 -6.61 6.66
C ALA A 283 -11.51 -5.74 6.40
N ALA A 284 -12.12 -5.85 5.22
CA ALA A 284 -13.36 -5.18 4.85
C ALA A 284 -14.50 -5.55 5.81
N LYS A 285 -14.68 -6.85 6.09
CA LYS A 285 -15.69 -7.35 7.05
C LYS A 285 -15.45 -6.83 8.46
N ALA A 286 -14.20 -6.83 8.92
CA ALA A 286 -13.85 -6.29 10.24
C ALA A 286 -14.15 -4.78 10.33
N SER A 287 -13.85 -4.02 9.28
CA SER A 287 -14.17 -2.59 9.20
C SER A 287 -15.68 -2.34 9.30
N MET A 288 -16.49 -3.06 8.50
CA MET A 288 -17.95 -2.96 8.57
C MET A 288 -18.53 -3.35 9.93
N ALA A 289 -17.97 -4.37 10.59
CA ALA A 289 -18.39 -4.81 11.92
C ALA A 289 -18.06 -3.80 13.03
N SER A 290 -17.02 -2.98 12.83
CA SER A 290 -16.60 -1.92 13.76
C SER A 290 -17.51 -0.68 13.73
N ILE A 291 -18.22 -0.47 12.61
CA ILE A 291 -19.12 0.67 12.46
C ILE A 291 -20.38 0.42 13.29
N LYS A 292 -20.67 1.36 14.19
CA LYS A 292 -21.83 1.34 15.08
C LYS A 292 -22.64 2.61 14.89
N MET A 293 -23.95 2.48 15.10
CA MET A 293 -24.84 3.63 15.19
C MET A 293 -24.36 4.59 16.28
N PRO A 294 -24.18 5.90 15.98
CA PRO A 294 -23.89 6.89 17.00
C PRO A 294 -24.94 6.94 18.10
N LYS A 295 -24.49 7.24 19.33
CA LYS A 295 -25.36 7.34 20.50
C LYS A 295 -26.34 8.49 20.33
N ALA A 296 -27.58 8.27 20.80
CA ALA A 296 -28.57 9.32 20.89
C ALA A 296 -28.16 10.39 21.91
N GLY A 297 -28.30 11.65 21.54
CA GLY A 297 -28.25 12.79 22.45
C GLY A 297 -29.60 13.02 23.13
N THR A 298 -29.67 13.98 24.05
CA THR A 298 -30.91 14.32 24.79
C THR A 298 -32.04 14.79 23.87
N MET A 299 -31.73 15.45 22.73
CA MET A 299 -32.74 15.88 21.76
C MET A 299 -33.47 14.73 21.07
N ASN A 300 -32.93 13.51 21.14
CA ASN A 300 -33.62 12.32 20.63
C ASN A 300 -34.92 12.01 21.39
N GLY A 301 -35.07 12.53 22.61
CA GLY A 301 -36.31 12.46 23.39
C GLY A 301 -37.41 13.41 22.90
N ASN A 302 -37.10 14.37 22.03
CA ASN A 302 -38.10 15.27 21.44
C ASN A 302 -38.86 14.55 20.32
N SER A 303 -40.09 14.12 20.60
CA SER A 303 -40.93 13.36 19.67
C SER A 303 -41.24 14.12 18.38
N GLU A 304 -41.45 15.43 18.44
CA GLU A 304 -41.75 16.25 17.26
C GLU A 304 -40.55 16.29 16.29
N LEU A 305 -39.36 16.58 16.81
CA LEU A 305 -38.14 16.59 16.01
C LEU A 305 -37.80 15.21 15.46
N LYS A 306 -37.98 14.16 16.26
CA LYS A 306 -37.73 12.79 15.83
C LYS A 306 -38.70 12.35 14.73
N ASN A 307 -39.98 12.66 14.86
CA ASN A 307 -40.99 12.33 13.85
C ASN A 307 -40.75 13.12 12.56
N PHE A 308 -40.40 14.41 12.68
CA PHE A 308 -39.98 15.23 11.53
C PHE A 308 -38.77 14.61 10.82
N ALA A 309 -37.74 14.20 11.57
CA ALA A 309 -36.56 13.56 11.02
C ALA A 309 -36.90 12.26 10.28
N ILE A 310 -37.69 11.37 10.90
CA ILE A 310 -38.10 10.09 10.30
C ILE A 310 -38.85 10.32 9.00
N ALA A 311 -39.81 11.26 8.97
CA ALA A 311 -40.59 11.55 7.77
C ALA A 311 -39.69 12.03 6.63
N LYS A 312 -38.80 12.98 6.90
CA LYS A 312 -37.92 13.57 5.87
C LYS A 312 -36.82 12.61 5.40
N VAL A 313 -36.25 11.81 6.29
CA VAL A 313 -35.30 10.76 5.91
C VAL A 313 -35.98 9.73 5.04
N LYS A 314 -37.15 9.19 5.43
CA LYS A 314 -37.91 8.23 4.61
C LYS A 314 -38.23 8.77 3.23
N GLU A 315 -38.69 10.02 3.14
CA GLU A 315 -38.97 10.69 1.87
C GLU A 315 -37.74 10.77 0.97
N THR A 316 -36.57 11.06 1.56
CA THR A 316 -35.32 11.23 0.81
C THR A 316 -34.81 9.91 0.28
N ILE A 317 -34.70 8.89 1.13
CA ILE A 317 -34.05 7.61 0.78
C ILE A 317 -34.97 6.69 -0.04
N ALA A 318 -36.29 6.89 0.02
CA ALA A 318 -37.23 6.13 -0.81
C ALA A 318 -36.99 6.34 -2.31
N ARG A 319 -36.44 7.49 -2.71
CA ARG A 319 -36.06 7.78 -4.10
C ARG A 319 -34.97 6.84 -4.62
N ASP A 320 -34.12 6.36 -3.72
CA ASP A 320 -33.02 5.44 -4.01
C ASP A 320 -33.41 3.96 -3.80
N GLY A 321 -34.69 3.70 -3.47
CA GLY A 321 -35.20 2.37 -3.15
C GLY A 321 -34.66 1.82 -1.82
N ALA A 322 -34.19 2.69 -0.92
CA ALA A 322 -33.68 2.31 0.39
C ALA A 322 -34.77 2.35 1.47
N GLN A 323 -34.60 1.53 2.50
CA GLN A 323 -35.50 1.43 3.64
C GLN A 323 -34.83 1.91 4.92
N LEU A 324 -35.48 2.82 5.65
CA LEU A 324 -35.03 3.27 6.97
C LEU A 324 -35.14 2.12 7.98
N LEU A 325 -34.05 1.83 8.70
CA LEU A 325 -33.99 0.84 9.76
C LEU A 325 -34.06 1.50 11.15
N LYS A 326 -33.12 2.41 11.45
CA LYS A 326 -33.01 3.09 12.74
C LYS A 326 -32.63 4.55 12.55
N LEU A 327 -33.03 5.41 13.49
CA LEU A 327 -32.66 6.83 13.51
C LEU A 327 -32.42 7.31 14.94
N ASN A 328 -31.32 8.04 15.13
CA ASN A 328 -30.99 8.76 16.36
C ASN A 328 -30.70 10.23 16.05
N ILE A 329 -31.22 11.14 16.87
CA ILE A 329 -30.67 12.49 16.95
C ILE A 329 -29.46 12.42 17.89
N GLU A 330 -28.28 12.81 17.41
CA GLU A 330 -27.02 12.75 18.16
C GLU A 330 -26.81 13.98 19.03
N SER A 331 -27.28 15.14 18.55
CA SER A 331 -27.15 16.40 19.27
C SER A 331 -27.89 16.35 20.61
N SER A 332 -27.26 16.89 21.65
CA SER A 332 -27.94 17.13 22.94
C SER A 332 -28.53 18.53 23.06
N ASP A 333 -28.09 19.45 22.20
CA ASP A 333 -28.64 20.79 22.08
C ASP A 333 -28.38 21.32 20.66
N TRP A 334 -29.01 22.44 20.32
CA TRP A 334 -28.82 23.18 19.09
C TRP A 334 -27.44 23.82 19.01
N SER A 335 -26.77 23.64 17.87
CA SER A 335 -25.55 24.38 17.53
C SER A 335 -25.91 25.67 16.83
N ILE A 336 -25.55 26.81 17.42
CA ILE A 336 -25.85 28.14 16.87
C ILE A 336 -24.74 28.57 15.91
N VAL A 337 -25.12 28.98 14.71
CA VAL A 337 -24.21 29.53 13.71
C VAL A 337 -24.40 31.03 13.62
N LYS A 338 -23.29 31.76 13.69
CA LYS A 338 -23.23 33.21 13.63
C LYS A 338 -22.43 33.66 12.40
N ASN A 339 -22.76 34.83 11.86
CA ASN A 339 -21.93 35.46 10.86
C ASN A 339 -20.55 35.76 11.46
N LYS A 340 -19.48 35.36 10.76
CA LYS A 340 -18.09 35.50 11.24
C LYS A 340 -17.70 36.96 11.52
N TYR A 341 -18.25 37.91 10.80
CA TYR A 341 -17.86 39.32 10.85
C TYR A 341 -18.79 40.17 11.72
N THR A 342 -20.10 39.94 11.65
CA THR A 342 -21.08 40.75 12.40
C THR A 342 -21.50 40.12 13.72
N GLY A 343 -21.23 38.83 13.94
CA GLY A 343 -21.69 38.09 15.11
C GLY A 343 -23.20 37.82 15.13
N HIS A 344 -23.95 38.27 14.12
CA HIS A 344 -25.40 38.07 14.03
C HIS A 344 -25.72 36.57 13.91
N ILE A 345 -26.75 36.12 14.62
CA ILE A 345 -27.24 34.74 14.53
C ILE A 345 -27.85 34.54 13.14
N LEU A 346 -27.41 33.49 12.44
CA LEU A 346 -27.91 33.13 11.12
C LEU A 346 -28.94 32.01 11.25
N TYR A 347 -28.53 30.88 11.83
CA TYR A 347 -29.38 29.72 12.02
C TYR A 347 -28.86 28.89 13.19
N ARG A 348 -29.63 27.87 13.57
CA ARG A 348 -29.16 26.79 14.43
C ARG A 348 -29.39 25.44 13.78
N TRP A 349 -28.59 24.45 14.15
CA TRP A 349 -28.71 23.10 13.60
C TRP A 349 -28.48 22.02 14.65
N ILE A 350 -29.05 20.85 14.39
CA ILE A 350 -28.74 19.60 15.08
C ILE A 350 -28.35 18.54 14.06
N LYS A 351 -27.52 17.60 14.48
CA LYS A 351 -27.16 16.42 13.70
C LYS A 351 -27.84 15.17 14.25
N GLY A 352 -28.10 14.25 13.35
CA GLY A 352 -28.42 12.88 13.70
C GLY A 352 -27.82 11.90 12.72
N SER A 353 -28.05 10.63 13.01
CA SER A 353 -27.67 9.50 12.18
C SER A 353 -28.88 8.63 11.93
N PHE A 354 -28.83 7.91 10.81
CA PHE A 354 -29.76 6.86 10.52
C PHE A 354 -29.05 5.70 9.83
N THR A 355 -29.63 4.52 9.96
CA THR A 355 -29.23 3.33 9.22
C THR A 355 -30.28 3.00 8.19
N GLU A 356 -29.84 2.60 7.02
CA GLU A 356 -30.70 2.21 5.92
C GLU A 356 -30.30 0.86 5.35
N LYS A 357 -31.26 0.16 4.76
CA LYS A 357 -31.02 -0.99 3.89
C LYS A 357 -31.23 -0.55 2.45
N ASN A 358 -30.18 -0.57 1.64
CA ASN A 358 -30.25 -0.15 0.24
C ASN A 358 -30.92 -1.24 -0.63
N LYS A 359 -31.12 -0.94 -1.92
CA LYS A 359 -31.69 -1.88 -2.91
C LYS A 359 -30.87 -3.16 -3.11
N ASN A 360 -29.56 -3.11 -2.85
CA ASN A 360 -28.66 -4.25 -2.92
C ASN A 360 -28.70 -5.12 -1.64
N LYS A 361 -29.54 -4.75 -0.67
CA LYS A 361 -29.69 -5.36 0.66
C LYS A 361 -28.52 -5.11 1.60
N ASP A 362 -27.61 -4.20 1.27
CA ASP A 362 -26.54 -3.77 2.17
C ASP A 362 -27.06 -2.76 3.19
N CYS A 363 -26.46 -2.76 4.37
CA CYS A 363 -26.76 -1.79 5.42
C CYS A 363 -25.74 -0.66 5.40
N MET A 364 -26.23 0.58 5.48
CA MET A 364 -25.40 1.79 5.47
C MET A 364 -25.67 2.67 6.69
N LEU A 365 -24.62 3.32 7.19
CA LEU A 365 -24.72 4.39 8.18
C LEU A 365 -24.67 5.75 7.48
N GLN A 366 -25.69 6.57 7.66
CA GLN A 366 -25.78 7.91 7.10
C GLN A 366 -25.96 8.95 8.21
N GLY A 367 -25.57 10.19 7.92
CA GLY A 367 -25.81 11.35 8.79
C GLY A 367 -26.91 12.23 8.20
N PHE A 368 -27.53 13.07 9.02
CA PHE A 368 -28.46 14.09 8.54
C PHE A 368 -28.39 15.34 9.42
N LEU A 369 -28.88 16.45 8.85
CA LEU A 369 -29.00 17.73 9.55
C LEU A 369 -30.46 18.18 9.62
N ILE A 370 -30.82 18.81 10.74
CA ILE A 370 -32.02 19.63 10.85
C ILE A 370 -31.58 21.04 11.18
N LYS A 371 -32.15 22.03 10.50
CA LYS A 371 -31.81 23.45 10.62
C LYS A 371 -33.05 24.27 10.98
N GLN A 372 -32.83 25.38 11.68
CA GLN A 372 -33.83 26.42 11.90
C GLN A 372 -33.19 27.79 11.67
N GLU A 373 -33.70 28.52 10.68
CA GLU A 373 -33.26 29.87 10.35
C GLU A 373 -33.67 30.86 11.44
N TYR A 374 -32.83 31.87 11.69
CA TYR A 374 -33.10 32.95 12.62
C TYR A 374 -33.55 34.20 11.86
N ASN A 375 -34.72 34.73 12.19
CA ASN A 375 -35.32 35.86 11.45
C ASN A 375 -35.09 37.23 12.11
N GLY A 376 -34.19 37.32 13.10
CA GLY A 376 -33.95 38.53 13.88
C GLY A 376 -34.68 38.56 15.23
N SER A 377 -35.82 37.87 15.36
CA SER A 377 -36.63 37.83 16.60
C SER A 377 -36.74 36.45 17.23
N GLY A 378 -36.55 35.39 16.45
CA GLY A 378 -36.63 34.00 16.93
C GLY A 378 -36.22 33.00 15.86
N TYR A 379 -36.26 31.72 16.23
CA TYR A 379 -36.00 30.62 15.31
C TYR A 379 -37.30 30.18 14.63
N GLY A 380 -37.23 29.98 13.30
CA GLY A 380 -38.35 29.49 12.50
C GLY A 380 -38.62 27.99 12.64
N SER A 381 -39.44 27.45 11.74
CA SER A 381 -39.76 26.03 11.67
C SER A 381 -38.54 25.17 11.31
N SER A 382 -38.57 23.91 11.75
CA SER A 382 -37.53 22.93 11.42
C SER A 382 -37.51 22.63 9.92
N GLN A 383 -36.32 22.66 9.34
CA GLN A 383 -36.05 22.33 7.95
C GLN A 383 -35.05 21.16 7.87
N PHE A 384 -35.22 20.28 6.89
CA PHE A 384 -34.28 19.19 6.65
C PHE A 384 -33.06 19.74 5.90
N GLY A 385 -31.90 19.71 6.55
CA GLY A 385 -30.65 20.26 6.04
C GLY A 385 -29.90 19.35 5.06
N GLY A 386 -30.47 18.18 4.75
CA GLY A 386 -29.89 17.18 3.85
C GLY A 386 -29.23 16.00 4.58
N ILE A 387 -28.88 14.98 3.80
CA ILE A 387 -28.08 13.83 4.23
C ILE A 387 -26.60 14.23 4.15
N ILE A 388 -25.84 13.82 5.16
CA ILE A 388 -24.38 14.01 5.22
C ILE A 388 -23.74 12.79 4.55
N HIS A 389 -23.08 13.01 3.42
CA HIS A 389 -22.27 12.01 2.74
C HIS A 389 -20.77 12.32 2.91
N GLY A 390 -19.94 11.28 3.05
CA GLY A 390 -18.48 11.41 2.96
C GLY A 390 -17.77 11.99 4.20
N GLN A 391 -18.48 12.23 5.30
CA GLN A 391 -17.86 12.55 6.59
C GLN A 391 -17.87 11.30 7.46
N MET A 392 -16.70 10.72 7.75
CA MET A 392 -16.61 9.56 8.63
C MET A 392 -17.32 9.80 9.97
N PRO A 393 -18.19 8.88 10.43
CA PRO A 393 -18.43 7.53 9.90
C PRO A 393 -19.56 7.41 8.86
N TYR A 394 -20.15 8.51 8.40
CA TYR A 394 -21.30 8.53 7.49
C TYR A 394 -20.93 8.21 6.03
N GLY A 395 -21.87 7.59 5.32
CA GLY A 395 -21.71 7.11 3.95
C GLY A 395 -20.98 5.76 3.84
N GLN A 396 -20.83 5.04 4.96
CA GLN A 396 -20.10 3.77 5.01
C GLN A 396 -21.07 2.58 5.06
N LEU A 397 -20.66 1.47 4.44
CA LEU A 397 -21.28 0.16 4.64
C LEU A 397 -21.01 -0.32 6.07
N MET A 398 -21.98 -0.99 6.66
CA MET A 398 -21.88 -1.54 8.01
C MET A 398 -22.52 -2.93 8.09
N ASP A 399 -22.14 -3.69 9.12
CA ASP A 399 -22.83 -4.94 9.41
C ASP A 399 -24.31 -4.68 9.74
N CYS A 400 -25.22 -5.38 9.05
CA CYS A 400 -26.66 -5.26 9.28
C CYS A 400 -27.08 -5.62 10.72
N ALA A 401 -26.33 -6.45 11.44
CA ALA A 401 -26.55 -6.71 12.86
C ALA A 401 -26.38 -5.45 13.72
N ASN A 402 -25.53 -4.51 13.28
CA ASN A 402 -25.31 -3.22 13.94
C ASN A 402 -26.34 -2.16 13.52
N ALA A 403 -27.13 -2.42 12.48
CA ALA A 403 -28.01 -1.44 11.87
C ALA A 403 -29.40 -1.35 12.55
N MET A 404 -29.73 -2.30 13.42
CA MET A 404 -31.03 -2.40 14.11
C MET A 404 -31.04 -1.71 15.47
#